data_AF-A0A970MRW8-F1
#
_entry.id   AF-A0A970MRW8-F1
#
_cell.length_a   1.000
_cell.length_b   1.000
_cell.length_c   1.000
_cell.angle_alpha   90.00
_cell.angle_beta   90.00
_cell.angle_gamma   90.00
#
_symmetry.space_group_name_H-M   'P 1'
#
loop_
_entity.id
_entity.type
_entity.pdbx_description
1 polymer ?
#
loop_
_entity_poly.entity_id
_entity_poly.type
_entity_poly.pdbx_seq_one_letter_code
_entity_poly.pdbx_strand_id
1 'polypeptide(L)'
;MSKVTFNELLDAGAHFGHLRRKWNPNMAPYIFMEKNGIHIIDLHKTAAKIDEAGNAIKQIAKSGKKIMFVATKKQAKDIVSSMVKEVNMPYVVERWPGGMLTNFSTIRKAVRKMSSIDKLMASPAFNDISKRERLQIQRERVKLEVTLGSISDLNRLPAAVFIVDILKEHIAVAEAKKLGIPIFAIVDTNSDPLLVDFPIPANDDASKSISLIIKAMTDAIQEGLNERQMEREKRQDDVEEVEEDADIEEVEETKIIIDEDDEEEEVVKTKKPKAKAKAKVAVEDESGEKKTVKKAPAKKTVAKKTTEN
;
A
#
# COMPACT_ATOMS: atom_id res chain seq x y z
N MET A 1 -14.00 -17.48 7.08
CA MET A 1 -14.05 -16.37 8.06
C MET A 1 -14.84 -16.78 9.30
N SER A 2 -14.20 -16.83 10.48
CA SER A 2 -14.94 -16.93 11.75
C SER A 2 -15.62 -15.58 12.00
N LYS A 3 -16.94 -15.54 11.94
CA LYS A 3 -17.70 -14.31 12.18
C LYS A 3 -17.49 -13.86 13.62
N VAL A 4 -17.14 -12.59 13.79
CA VAL A 4 -17.03 -11.99 15.13
C VAL A 4 -18.41 -12.01 15.77
N THR A 5 -18.51 -12.61 16.95
CA THR A 5 -19.79 -12.75 17.65
C THR A 5 -20.11 -11.49 18.48
N PHE A 6 -21.39 -11.28 18.74
CA PHE A 6 -21.83 -10.18 19.61
C PHE A 6 -21.17 -10.23 21.00
N ASN A 7 -21.05 -11.44 21.57
CA ASN A 7 -20.46 -11.62 22.90
C ASN A 7 -18.98 -11.25 22.92
N GLU A 8 -18.21 -11.61 21.88
CA GLU A 8 -16.81 -11.20 21.77
C GLU A 8 -16.65 -9.67 21.69
N LEU A 9 -17.52 -8.99 20.94
CA LEU A 9 -17.53 -7.52 20.86
C LEU A 9 -17.91 -6.87 22.20
N LEU A 10 -18.85 -7.49 22.92
CA LEU A 10 -19.28 -7.03 24.24
C LEU A 10 -18.13 -7.15 25.25
N ASP A 11 -17.49 -8.32 25.32
CA ASP A 11 -16.37 -8.62 26.22
C ASP A 11 -15.12 -7.79 25.90
N ALA A 12 -14.91 -7.47 24.63
CA ALA A 12 -13.83 -6.60 24.17
C ALA A 12 -14.07 -5.12 24.48
N GLY A 13 -15.28 -4.74 24.90
CA GLY A 13 -15.65 -3.36 25.20
C GLY A 13 -15.83 -2.48 23.96
N ALA A 14 -16.16 -3.07 22.80
CA ALA A 14 -16.32 -2.37 21.53
C ALA A 14 -17.56 -1.45 21.49
N HIS A 15 -18.52 -1.68 22.39
CA HIS A 15 -19.79 -0.95 22.46
C HIS A 15 -19.68 0.41 23.16
N PHE A 16 -18.60 0.68 23.89
CA PHE A 16 -18.45 1.95 24.59
C PHE A 16 -18.03 3.04 23.61
N GLY A 17 -18.86 4.07 23.45
CA GLY A 17 -18.48 5.29 22.75
C GLY A 17 -17.95 6.37 23.69
N HIS A 18 -18.06 7.61 23.24
CA HIS A 18 -17.64 8.81 23.96
C HIS A 18 -18.79 9.47 24.73
N LEU A 19 -18.43 10.50 25.51
CA LEU A 19 -19.38 11.37 26.20
C LEU A 19 -20.32 12.09 25.23
N ARG A 20 -21.58 12.29 25.63
CA ARG A 20 -22.62 12.98 24.83
C ARG A 20 -22.17 14.31 24.23
N ARG A 21 -21.37 15.11 24.96
CA ARG A 21 -20.89 16.42 24.48
C ARG A 21 -19.91 16.35 23.30
N LYS A 22 -19.33 15.17 23.03
CA LYS A 22 -18.30 14.95 21.99
C LYS A 22 -18.84 14.24 20.75
N TRP A 23 -20.10 13.83 20.76
CA TRP A 23 -20.66 12.99 19.70
C TRP A 23 -20.86 13.76 18.39
N ASN A 24 -20.84 13.03 17.28
CA ASN A 24 -21.17 13.51 15.95
C ASN A 24 -22.61 13.09 15.59
N PRO A 25 -23.48 14.03 15.16
CA PRO A 25 -24.85 13.71 14.78
C PRO A 25 -24.98 12.63 13.69
N ASN A 26 -24.01 12.54 12.77
CA ASN A 26 -24.01 11.53 11.70
C ASN A 26 -23.82 10.09 12.24
N MET A 27 -23.36 9.93 13.49
CA MET A 27 -23.29 8.63 14.17
C MET A 27 -24.61 8.17 14.77
N ALA A 28 -25.67 9.00 14.74
CA ALA A 28 -26.98 8.64 15.29
C ALA A 28 -27.52 7.27 14.84
N PRO A 29 -27.37 6.83 13.57
CA PRO A 29 -27.84 5.51 13.14
C PRO A 29 -27.12 4.35 13.83
N TYR A 30 -25.88 4.54 14.30
CA TYR A 30 -25.05 3.50 14.90
C TYR A 30 -25.09 3.49 16.43
N ILE A 31 -25.67 4.53 17.05
CA ILE A 31 -25.82 4.62 18.50
C ILE A 31 -27.11 3.92 18.92
N PHE A 32 -27.00 3.00 19.88
CA PHE A 32 -28.13 2.27 20.44
C PHE A 32 -28.84 3.08 21.53
N MET A 33 -28.09 3.54 22.53
CA MET A 33 -28.63 4.32 23.65
C MET A 33 -27.54 5.15 24.34
N GLU A 34 -27.93 5.97 25.31
CA GLU A 34 -27.01 6.67 26.22
C GLU A 34 -27.18 6.12 27.63
N LYS A 35 -26.07 5.83 28.32
CA LYS A 35 -26.07 5.40 29.73
C LYS A 35 -24.98 6.15 30.48
N ASN A 36 -25.34 6.80 31.60
CA ASN A 36 -24.40 7.56 32.44
C ASN A 36 -23.60 8.63 31.65
N GLY A 37 -24.21 9.25 30.63
CA GLY A 37 -23.56 10.28 29.81
C GLY A 37 -22.62 9.75 28.72
N ILE A 38 -22.51 8.43 28.55
CA ILE A 38 -21.71 7.76 27.51
C ILE A 38 -22.65 7.14 26.48
N HIS A 39 -22.34 7.33 25.19
CA HIS A 39 -23.06 6.66 24.12
C HIS A 39 -22.67 5.20 24.02
N ILE A 40 -23.65 4.33 23.84
CA ILE A 40 -23.48 2.90 23.59
C ILE A 40 -23.73 2.65 22.11
N ILE A 41 -22.75 2.05 21.44
CA ILE A 41 -22.80 1.67 20.03
C ILE A 41 -23.56 0.35 19.87
N ASP A 42 -24.37 0.26 18.82
CA ASP A 42 -25.11 -0.94 18.45
C ASP A 42 -24.19 -2.01 17.85
N LEU A 43 -23.87 -3.03 18.66
CA LEU A 43 -22.96 -4.11 18.25
C LEU A 43 -23.50 -5.00 17.13
N HIS A 44 -24.82 -5.07 16.93
CA HIS A 44 -25.35 -5.82 15.79
C HIS A 44 -24.98 -5.14 14.47
N LYS A 45 -25.05 -3.80 14.45
CA LYS A 45 -24.57 -3.01 13.31
C LYS A 45 -23.06 -3.10 13.17
N THR A 46 -22.32 -3.10 14.28
CA THR A 46 -20.87 -3.32 14.26
C THR A 46 -20.51 -4.66 13.62
N ALA A 47 -21.14 -5.76 14.04
CA ALA A 47 -20.89 -7.08 13.49
C ALA A 47 -21.20 -7.15 11.98
N ALA A 48 -22.35 -6.60 11.57
CA ALA A 48 -22.71 -6.53 10.15
C ALA A 48 -21.69 -5.71 9.32
N LYS A 49 -21.20 -4.59 9.87
CA LYS A 49 -20.19 -3.75 9.21
C LYS A 49 -18.80 -4.38 9.18
N ILE A 50 -18.44 -5.17 10.19
CA ILE A 50 -17.22 -5.99 10.19
C ILE A 50 -17.30 -7.03 9.06
N ASP A 51 -18.43 -7.71 8.92
CA ASP A 51 -18.63 -8.69 7.84
C ASP A 51 -18.56 -8.01 6.45
N GLU A 52 -19.21 -6.87 6.27
CA GLU A 52 -19.16 -6.08 5.03
C GLU A 52 -17.72 -5.64 4.69
N ALA A 53 -17.01 -5.05 5.65
CA ALA A 53 -15.62 -4.62 5.50
C ALA A 53 -14.67 -5.79 5.24
N GLY A 54 -14.82 -6.89 5.98
CA GLY A 54 -14.00 -8.10 5.86
C GLY A 54 -14.15 -8.74 4.48
N ASN A 55 -15.37 -8.81 3.96
CA ASN A 55 -15.62 -9.32 2.60
C ASN A 55 -14.96 -8.45 1.53
N ALA A 56 -15.08 -7.13 1.62
CA ALA A 56 -14.45 -6.22 0.67
C ALA A 56 -12.91 -6.28 0.74
N ILE A 57 -12.34 -6.31 1.94
CA ILE A 57 -10.89 -6.47 2.17
C ILE A 57 -10.38 -7.80 1.62
N LYS A 58 -11.11 -8.89 1.84
CA LYS A 58 -10.79 -10.21 1.28
C LYS A 58 -10.68 -10.17 -0.24
N GLN A 59 -11.63 -9.52 -0.93
CA GLN A 59 -11.57 -9.37 -2.39
C GLN A 59 -10.36 -8.55 -2.86
N ILE A 60 -10.02 -7.48 -2.14
CA ILE A 60 -8.84 -6.67 -2.46
C ILE A 60 -7.56 -7.50 -2.27
N ALA A 61 -7.45 -8.26 -1.18
CA ALA A 61 -6.32 -9.15 -0.91
C ALA A 61 -6.19 -10.25 -1.96
N LYS A 62 -7.31 -10.85 -2.36
CA LYS A 62 -7.39 -11.86 -3.43
C LYS A 62 -6.88 -11.34 -4.78
N SER A 63 -7.10 -10.06 -5.08
CA SER A 63 -6.53 -9.43 -6.28
C SER A 63 -5.00 -9.22 -6.21
N GLY A 64 -4.36 -9.54 -5.08
CA GLY A 64 -2.93 -9.37 -4.85
C GLY A 64 -2.49 -7.94 -4.57
N LYS A 65 -3.43 -7.03 -4.35
CA LYS A 65 -3.15 -5.63 -4.03
C LYS A 65 -2.86 -5.46 -2.54
N LYS A 66 -2.04 -4.45 -2.21
CA LYS A 66 -1.66 -4.16 -0.81
C LYS A 66 -2.66 -3.22 -0.15
N ILE A 67 -2.93 -3.48 1.12
CA ILE A 67 -3.82 -2.68 1.98
C ILE A 67 -2.94 -2.05 3.07
N MET A 68 -3.06 -0.74 3.26
CA MET A 68 -2.24 -0.02 4.24
C MET A 68 -3.01 0.19 5.54
N PHE A 69 -2.45 -0.24 6.66
CA PHE A 69 -3.01 0.01 7.98
C PHE A 69 -2.42 1.28 8.60
N VAL A 70 -3.23 2.12 9.22
CA VAL A 70 -2.82 3.40 9.81
C VAL A 70 -3.39 3.52 11.21
N ALA A 71 -2.52 3.69 12.20
CA ALA A 71 -2.93 3.85 13.59
C ALA A 71 -1.85 4.52 14.44
N THR A 72 -1.98 5.81 14.78
CA THR A 72 -0.99 6.47 15.68
C THR A 72 -1.37 6.43 17.15
N LYS A 73 -2.57 5.94 17.50
CA LYS A 73 -3.02 5.77 18.89
C LYS A 73 -2.14 4.78 19.63
N LYS A 74 -1.72 5.13 20.85
CA LYS A 74 -0.86 4.30 21.70
C LYS A 74 -1.42 2.89 21.90
N GLN A 75 -2.72 2.78 22.07
CA GLN A 75 -3.45 1.53 22.30
C GLN A 75 -3.45 0.60 21.08
N ALA A 76 -3.25 1.15 19.88
CA ALA A 76 -3.32 0.45 18.60
C ALA A 76 -1.94 0.15 17.99
N LYS A 77 -0.88 0.91 18.37
CA LYS A 77 0.45 0.81 17.75
C LYS A 77 0.99 -0.62 17.73
N ASP A 78 1.08 -1.24 18.91
CA ASP A 78 1.70 -2.56 19.05
C ASP A 78 0.84 -3.62 18.36
N ILE A 79 -0.49 -3.54 18.51
CA ILE A 79 -1.47 -4.45 17.92
C ILE A 79 -1.38 -4.44 16.39
N VAL A 80 -1.42 -3.25 15.77
CA VAL A 80 -1.31 -3.11 14.32
C VAL A 80 0.06 -3.60 13.85
N SER A 81 1.13 -3.25 14.56
CA SER A 81 2.48 -3.61 14.16
C SER A 81 2.75 -5.11 14.19
N SER A 82 2.18 -5.86 15.14
CA SER A 82 2.37 -7.31 15.23
C SER A 82 1.50 -8.04 14.22
N MET A 83 0.19 -7.81 14.26
CA MET A 83 -0.79 -8.57 13.46
C MET A 83 -0.65 -8.29 11.95
N VAL A 84 -0.42 -7.04 11.56
CA VAL A 84 -0.34 -6.68 10.14
C VAL A 84 1.00 -7.11 9.53
N LYS A 85 2.07 -7.15 10.35
CA LYS A 85 3.38 -7.66 9.94
C LYS A 85 3.33 -9.15 9.64
N GLU A 86 2.57 -9.93 10.40
CA GLU A 86 2.37 -11.37 10.15
C GLU A 86 1.77 -11.64 8.77
N VAL A 87 0.84 -10.79 8.31
CA VAL A 87 0.20 -10.91 6.98
C VAL A 87 0.97 -10.17 5.87
N ASN A 88 2.15 -9.63 6.17
CA ASN A 88 3.01 -8.93 5.22
C ASN A 88 2.30 -7.79 4.45
N MET A 89 1.51 -7.01 5.19
CA MET A 89 0.84 -5.81 4.68
C MET A 89 1.52 -4.53 5.22
N PRO A 90 1.53 -3.43 4.46
CA PRO A 90 2.14 -2.18 4.92
C PRO A 90 1.33 -1.56 6.06
N TYR A 91 2.01 -0.97 7.05
CA TYR A 91 1.37 -0.31 8.18
C TYR A 91 2.10 0.97 8.63
N VAL A 92 1.40 1.93 9.21
CA VAL A 92 1.99 3.16 9.77
C VAL A 92 1.47 3.34 11.19
N VAL A 93 2.36 3.16 12.17
CA VAL A 93 2.00 3.22 13.60
C VAL A 93 2.52 4.45 14.32
N GLU A 94 3.51 5.15 13.74
CA GLU A 94 4.17 6.25 14.45
C GLU A 94 3.49 7.59 14.20
N ARG A 95 3.80 8.20 13.06
CA ARG A 95 3.23 9.47 12.65
C ARG A 95 2.95 9.38 11.16
N TRP A 96 1.76 9.81 10.77
CA TRP A 96 1.44 10.01 9.35
C TRP A 96 2.11 11.29 8.84
N PRO A 97 3.13 11.22 7.97
CA PRO A 97 3.66 12.41 7.31
C PRO A 97 2.66 12.90 6.26
N GLY A 98 2.35 14.20 6.26
CA GLY A 98 1.52 14.77 5.20
C GLY A 98 2.18 14.60 3.83
N GLY A 99 1.38 14.25 2.83
CA GLY A 99 1.87 13.92 1.49
C GLY A 99 2.23 12.45 1.31
N MET A 100 1.89 11.57 2.25
CA MET A 100 2.29 10.17 2.18
C MET A 100 1.70 9.44 0.96
N LEU A 101 0.43 9.69 0.67
CA LEU A 101 -0.25 9.12 -0.50
C LEU A 101 -0.20 10.12 -1.67
N THR A 102 -0.48 11.39 -1.39
CA THR A 102 -0.60 12.42 -2.45
C THR A 102 0.75 12.81 -3.08
N ASN A 103 1.85 12.71 -2.34
CA ASN A 103 3.22 12.95 -2.82
C ASN A 103 4.09 11.68 -2.70
N PHE A 104 3.55 10.54 -3.15
CA PHE A 104 4.21 9.24 -3.05
C PHE A 104 5.57 9.18 -3.75
N SER A 105 5.79 9.99 -4.80
CA SER A 105 7.09 10.07 -5.48
C SER A 105 8.21 10.55 -4.54
N THR A 106 7.91 11.44 -3.60
CA THR A 106 8.86 11.97 -2.62
C THR A 106 9.09 10.97 -1.49
N ILE A 107 8.02 10.31 -1.01
CA ILE A 107 8.14 9.23 -0.02
C ILE A 107 9.02 8.10 -0.56
N ARG A 108 8.85 7.71 -1.83
CA ARG A 108 9.69 6.70 -2.47
C ARG A 108 11.16 7.11 -2.51
N LYS A 109 11.48 8.40 -2.66
CA LYS A 109 12.87 8.90 -2.55
C LYS A 109 13.42 8.72 -1.14
N ALA A 110 12.61 8.96 -0.11
CA ALA A 110 13.01 8.72 1.28
C ALA A 110 13.25 7.23 1.57
N VAL A 111 12.38 6.35 1.06
CA VAL A 111 12.57 4.88 1.13
C VAL A 111 13.85 4.45 0.41
N ARG A 112 14.13 4.98 -0.79
CA ARG A 112 15.40 4.69 -1.50
C ARG A 112 16.61 5.18 -0.71
N LYS A 113 16.51 6.34 -0.05
CA LYS A 113 17.58 6.86 0.81
C LYS A 113 17.86 5.90 1.97
N MET A 114 16.82 5.32 2.57
CA MET A 114 16.95 4.29 3.61
C MET A 114 17.75 3.09 3.10
N SER A 115 17.39 2.53 1.93
CA SER A 115 18.12 1.42 1.32
C SER A 115 19.55 1.79 0.91
N SER A 116 19.80 3.04 0.49
CA SER A 116 21.15 3.54 0.21
C SER A 116 22.01 3.60 1.47
N ILE A 117 21.43 4.00 2.60
CA ILE A 117 22.13 3.99 3.89
C ILE A 117 22.45 2.55 4.31
N ASP A 118 21.53 1.60 4.13
CA ASP A 118 21.79 0.18 4.42
C ASP A 118 22.96 -0.37 3.60
N LYS A 119 23.03 -0.05 2.30
CA LYS A 119 24.16 -0.41 1.43
C LYS A 119 25.46 0.24 1.87
N LEU A 120 25.42 1.50 2.30
CA LEU A 120 26.60 2.20 2.81
C LEU A 120 27.09 1.52 4.10
N MET A 121 26.19 1.23 5.04
CA MET A 121 26.52 0.58 6.32
C MET A 121 27.10 -0.83 6.14
N ALA A 122 26.68 -1.55 5.10
CA ALA A 122 27.24 -2.86 4.76
C ALA A 122 28.63 -2.78 4.08
N SER A 123 29.02 -1.62 3.54
CA SER A 123 30.29 -1.45 2.86
C SER A 123 31.45 -1.16 3.83
N PRO A 124 32.69 -1.62 3.55
CA PRO A 124 33.86 -1.30 4.36
C PRO A 124 34.12 0.20 4.53
N ALA A 125 33.70 1.01 3.54
CA ALA A 125 33.82 2.47 3.54
C ALA A 125 33.11 3.14 4.72
N PHE A 126 32.11 2.49 5.34
CA PHE A 126 31.46 3.01 6.54
C PHE A 126 32.41 3.14 7.74
N ASN A 127 33.45 2.31 7.80
CA ASN A 127 34.44 2.34 8.86
C ASN A 127 35.46 3.47 8.69
N ASP A 128 35.65 3.95 7.46
CA ASP A 128 36.56 5.06 7.13
C ASP A 128 35.95 6.44 7.43
N ILE A 129 34.64 6.48 7.66
CA ILE A 129 33.89 7.70 8.00
C ILE A 129 34.14 8.10 9.47
N SER A 130 34.19 9.41 9.74
CA SER A 130 34.36 9.96 11.08
C SER A 130 33.28 9.49 12.05
N LYS A 131 33.62 9.31 13.33
CA LYS A 131 32.66 8.85 14.38
C LYS A 131 31.40 9.73 14.43
N ARG A 132 31.55 11.04 14.21
CA ARG A 132 30.44 12.01 14.21
C ARG A 132 29.47 11.75 13.07
N GLU A 133 29.97 11.58 11.84
CA GLU A 133 29.15 11.31 10.66
C GLU A 133 28.51 9.92 10.73
N ARG A 134 29.25 8.92 11.23
CA ARG A 134 28.72 7.58 11.48
C ARG A 134 27.49 7.60 12.38
N LEU A 135 27.57 8.35 13.48
CA LEU A 135 26.46 8.50 14.42
C LEU A 135 25.26 9.23 13.78
N GLN A 136 25.51 10.22 12.93
CA GLN A 136 24.43 10.91 12.20
C GLN A 136 23.72 9.98 11.22
N ILE A 137 24.48 9.19 10.45
CA ILE A 137 23.93 8.21 9.50
C ILE A 137 23.11 7.16 10.25
N GLN A 138 23.60 6.64 11.37
CA GLN A 138 22.86 5.68 12.21
C GLN A 138 21.56 6.27 12.75
N ARG A 139 21.58 7.50 13.28
CA ARG A 139 20.37 8.19 13.76
C ARG A 139 19.36 8.41 12.65
N GLU A 140 19.83 8.80 11.47
CA GLU A 140 18.97 8.96 10.29
C GLU A 140 18.36 7.61 9.88
N ARG A 141 19.13 6.53 9.88
CA ARG A 141 18.63 5.19 9.55
C ARG A 141 17.55 4.71 10.50
N VAL A 142 17.78 4.86 11.81
CA VAL A 142 16.81 4.48 12.86
C VAL A 142 15.52 5.30 12.70
N LYS A 143 15.64 6.61 12.46
CA LYS A 143 14.48 7.48 12.25
C LYS A 143 13.67 7.07 11.02
N LEU A 144 14.34 6.73 9.92
CA LEU A 144 13.69 6.25 8.70
C LEU A 144 13.05 4.88 8.90
N GLU A 145 13.67 3.95 9.63
CA GLU A 145 13.11 2.63 9.94
C GLU A 145 11.78 2.74 10.67
N VAL A 146 11.79 3.52 11.75
CA VAL A 146 10.64 3.69 12.64
C VAL A 146 9.45 4.31 11.90
N THR A 147 9.69 5.15 10.88
CA THR A 147 8.63 5.86 10.17
C THR A 147 8.19 5.15 8.88
N LEU A 148 9.13 4.58 8.12
CA LEU A 148 8.91 4.09 6.75
C LEU A 148 9.35 2.62 6.53
N GLY A 149 9.80 1.91 7.58
CA GLY A 149 10.32 0.54 7.44
C GLY A 149 9.32 -0.42 6.81
N SER A 150 8.07 -0.36 7.25
CA SER A 150 6.94 -1.18 6.78
C SER A 150 6.47 -0.90 5.34
N ILE A 151 6.83 0.25 4.77
CA ILE A 151 6.49 0.64 3.39
C ILE A 151 7.69 0.57 2.45
N SER A 152 8.80 -0.02 2.92
CA SER A 152 10.02 -0.20 2.13
C SER A 152 9.78 -1.00 0.85
N ASP A 153 8.94 -2.03 0.93
CA ASP A 153 8.58 -2.90 -0.19
C ASP A 153 7.48 -2.32 -1.10
N LEU A 154 6.95 -1.14 -0.76
CA LEU A 154 5.80 -0.57 -1.44
C LEU A 154 6.21 0.16 -2.72
N ASN A 155 5.98 -0.48 -3.87
CA ASN A 155 6.31 0.10 -5.19
C ASN A 155 5.21 1.02 -5.75
N ARG A 156 3.95 0.75 -5.45
CA ARG A 156 2.75 1.45 -5.95
C ARG A 156 1.89 1.91 -4.78
N LEU A 157 0.97 2.83 -5.03
CA LEU A 157 -0.02 3.23 -4.03
C LEU A 157 -0.79 2.01 -3.51
N PRO A 158 -1.16 1.98 -2.22
CA PRO A 158 -2.02 0.94 -1.69
C PRO A 158 -3.41 1.02 -2.35
N ALA A 159 -4.08 -0.12 -2.49
CA ALA A 159 -5.40 -0.16 -3.12
C ALA A 159 -6.53 0.17 -2.15
N ALA A 160 -6.27 0.10 -0.85
CA ALA A 160 -7.17 0.52 0.21
C ALA A 160 -6.36 0.90 1.45
N VAL A 161 -6.98 1.68 2.33
CA VAL A 161 -6.41 2.08 3.61
C VAL A 161 -7.36 1.67 4.73
N PHE A 162 -6.83 1.04 5.78
CA PHE A 162 -7.54 0.76 7.02
C PHE A 162 -7.05 1.73 8.11
N ILE A 163 -7.95 2.51 8.71
CA ILE A 163 -7.60 3.59 9.65
C ILE A 163 -8.22 3.32 11.02
N VAL A 164 -7.41 3.42 12.07
CA VAL A 164 -7.89 3.43 13.46
C VAL A 164 -8.00 4.87 13.94
N ASP A 165 -9.21 5.33 14.23
CA ASP A 165 -9.59 6.71 14.54
C ASP A 165 -9.39 7.71 13.37
N ILE A 166 -10.51 8.06 12.74
CA ILE A 166 -10.59 9.03 11.63
C ILE A 166 -10.27 10.45 12.11
N LEU A 167 -10.66 10.84 13.32
CA LEU A 167 -10.40 12.19 13.85
C LEU A 167 -8.91 12.38 14.09
N LYS A 168 -8.26 11.35 14.66
CA LYS A 168 -6.81 11.41 14.87
C LYS A 168 -6.06 11.42 13.54
N GLU A 169 -6.47 10.58 12.61
CA GLU A 169 -5.82 10.40 11.29
C GLU A 169 -6.50 11.17 10.15
N HIS A 170 -7.07 12.34 10.44
CA HIS A 170 -7.79 13.15 9.45
C HIS A 170 -6.96 13.47 8.18
N ILE A 171 -5.63 13.58 8.31
CA ILE A 171 -4.72 13.80 7.17
C ILE A 171 -4.72 12.59 6.24
N ALA A 172 -4.64 11.38 6.79
CA ALA A 172 -4.66 10.14 6.00
C ALA A 172 -5.99 9.99 5.27
N VAL A 173 -7.10 10.29 5.95
CA VAL A 173 -8.47 10.27 5.40
C VAL A 173 -8.59 11.27 4.24
N ALA A 174 -8.14 12.51 4.44
CA ALA A 174 -8.20 13.55 3.41
C ALA A 174 -7.36 13.21 2.18
N GLU A 175 -6.16 12.64 2.38
CA GLU A 175 -5.31 12.20 1.28
C GLU A 175 -5.89 11.01 0.51
N ALA A 176 -6.40 9.99 1.22
CA ALA A 176 -7.02 8.82 0.60
C ALA A 176 -8.26 9.22 -0.20
N LYS A 177 -9.12 10.07 0.36
CA LYS A 177 -10.32 10.60 -0.31
C LYS A 177 -9.97 11.40 -1.56
N LYS A 178 -8.92 12.23 -1.52
CA LYS A 178 -8.46 13.01 -2.67
C LYS A 178 -7.99 12.14 -3.83
N LEU A 179 -7.44 10.96 -3.54
CA LEU A 179 -6.95 10.02 -4.54
C LEU A 179 -7.99 8.96 -4.95
N GLY A 180 -9.17 8.95 -4.32
CA GLY A 180 -10.20 7.94 -4.55
C GLY A 180 -9.78 6.54 -4.09
N ILE A 181 -8.93 6.45 -3.06
CA ILE A 181 -8.54 5.17 -2.45
C ILE A 181 -9.62 4.80 -1.42
N PRO A 182 -10.25 3.62 -1.52
CA PRO A 182 -11.23 3.14 -0.55
C PRO A 182 -10.71 3.15 0.88
N ILE A 183 -11.53 3.67 1.79
CA ILE A 183 -11.23 3.84 3.20
C ILE A 183 -12.08 2.88 4.02
N PHE A 184 -11.40 2.07 4.83
CA PHE A 184 -11.97 1.26 5.90
C PHE A 184 -11.56 1.89 7.21
N ALA A 185 -12.46 2.03 8.17
CA ALA A 185 -12.06 2.61 9.45
C ALA A 185 -12.88 2.14 10.64
N ILE A 186 -12.26 2.13 11.80
CA ILE A 186 -12.95 2.08 13.10
C ILE A 186 -13.45 3.48 13.41
N VAL A 187 -14.75 3.62 13.63
CA VAL A 187 -15.44 4.90 13.82
C VAL A 187 -16.10 4.90 15.19
N ASP A 188 -15.59 5.74 16.09
CA ASP A 188 -16.27 6.02 17.36
C ASP A 188 -17.31 7.13 17.15
N THR A 189 -18.22 7.26 18.10
CA THR A 189 -19.32 8.21 18.22
C THR A 189 -18.97 9.69 18.01
N ASN A 190 -17.71 10.09 18.14
CA ASN A 190 -17.24 11.46 17.88
C ASN A 190 -16.86 11.71 16.41
N SER A 191 -16.64 10.65 15.63
CA SER A 191 -16.17 10.71 14.25
C SER A 191 -17.32 10.75 13.25
N ASP A 192 -17.10 11.28 12.05
CA ASP A 192 -18.10 11.29 10.98
C ASP A 192 -18.00 10.02 10.11
N PRO A 193 -18.99 9.12 10.14
CA PRO A 193 -18.95 7.88 9.36
C PRO A 193 -19.06 8.12 7.85
N LEU A 194 -19.54 9.29 7.41
CA LEU A 194 -19.70 9.62 5.98
C LEU A 194 -18.36 9.90 5.27
N LEU A 195 -17.28 10.05 6.04
CA LEU A 195 -15.94 10.25 5.48
C LEU A 195 -15.29 8.93 5.03
N VAL A 196 -15.91 7.79 5.33
CA VAL A 196 -15.34 6.45 5.17
C VAL A 196 -16.30 5.59 4.37
N ASP A 197 -15.76 4.81 3.43
CA ASP A 197 -16.54 3.96 2.54
C ASP A 197 -17.09 2.74 3.30
N PHE A 198 -16.26 2.14 4.16
CA PHE A 198 -16.62 1.00 5.00
C PHE A 198 -16.42 1.35 6.50
N PRO A 199 -17.38 2.05 7.12
CA PRO A 199 -17.29 2.43 8.53
C PRO A 199 -17.64 1.24 9.43
N ILE A 200 -16.73 0.92 10.37
CA ILE A 200 -16.94 -0.06 11.43
C ILE A 200 -17.22 0.70 12.74
N PRO A 201 -18.49 0.84 13.18
CA PRO A 201 -18.81 1.58 14.38
C PRO A 201 -18.34 0.81 15.61
N ALA A 202 -17.31 1.29 16.31
CA ALA A 202 -16.79 0.63 17.51
C ALA A 202 -15.87 1.57 18.31
N ASN A 203 -15.60 1.18 19.55
CA ASN A 203 -14.62 1.83 20.43
C ASN A 203 -13.20 1.71 19.86
N ASP A 204 -12.55 2.85 19.63
CA ASP A 204 -11.19 2.95 19.11
C ASP A 204 -10.15 3.31 20.20
N ASP A 205 -10.56 3.41 21.46
CA ASP A 205 -9.70 3.66 22.62
C ASP A 205 -9.41 2.38 23.42
N ALA A 206 -10.24 1.35 23.28
CA ALA A 206 -10.05 0.06 23.93
C ALA A 206 -9.13 -0.87 23.12
N SER A 207 -7.95 -1.20 23.66
CA SER A 207 -7.00 -2.13 23.03
C SER A 207 -7.62 -3.47 22.64
N LYS A 208 -8.52 -4.03 23.47
CA LYS A 208 -9.19 -5.30 23.16
C LYS A 208 -10.15 -5.18 21.95
N SER A 209 -10.91 -4.10 21.87
CA SER A 209 -11.79 -3.79 20.73
C SER A 209 -10.98 -3.68 19.44
N ILE A 210 -9.93 -2.86 19.46
CA ILE A 210 -9.02 -2.66 18.32
C ILE A 210 -8.38 -3.99 17.88
N SER A 211 -7.89 -4.78 18.84
CA SER A 211 -7.31 -6.11 18.61
C SER A 211 -8.29 -7.05 17.91
N LEU A 212 -9.52 -7.14 18.41
CA LEU A 212 -10.55 -8.02 17.85
C LEU A 212 -10.89 -7.64 16.40
N ILE A 213 -11.07 -6.35 16.13
CA ILE A 213 -11.42 -5.86 14.78
C ILE A 213 -10.24 -6.05 13.82
N ILE A 214 -9.02 -5.65 14.21
CA ILE A 214 -7.83 -5.84 13.36
C ILE A 214 -7.62 -7.32 13.06
N LYS A 215 -7.75 -8.19 14.06
CA LYS A 215 -7.63 -9.63 13.89
C LYS A 215 -8.62 -10.15 12.84
N ALA A 216 -9.90 -9.76 12.94
CA ALA A 216 -10.90 -10.14 11.95
C ALA A 216 -10.53 -9.66 10.53
N MET A 217 -9.96 -8.46 10.40
CA MET A 217 -9.50 -7.94 9.11
C MET A 217 -8.27 -8.68 8.60
N THR A 218 -7.28 -8.99 9.45
CA THR A 218 -6.07 -9.74 9.05
C THR A 218 -6.40 -11.17 8.67
N ASP A 219 -7.32 -11.82 9.38
CA ASP A 219 -7.82 -13.16 9.06
C ASP A 219 -8.51 -13.15 7.68
N ALA A 220 -9.31 -12.13 7.38
CA ALA A 220 -9.93 -11.96 6.06
C ALA A 220 -8.90 -11.71 4.94
N ILE A 221 -7.82 -10.97 5.22
CA ILE A 221 -6.71 -10.77 4.27
C ILE A 221 -6.00 -12.10 4.02
N GLN A 222 -5.66 -12.85 5.07
CA GLN A 222 -4.99 -14.13 4.95
C GLN A 222 -5.83 -15.14 4.17
N GLU A 223 -7.14 -15.20 4.43
CA GLU A 223 -8.08 -16.01 3.65
C GLU A 223 -8.06 -15.61 2.16
N GLY A 224 -8.11 -14.32 1.85
CA GLY A 224 -8.04 -13.83 0.47
C GLY A 224 -6.70 -14.13 -0.23
N LEU A 225 -5.58 -14.07 0.51
CA LEU A 225 -4.26 -14.44 -0.02
C LEU A 225 -4.14 -15.95 -0.28
N ASN A 226 -4.68 -16.78 0.61
CA ASN A 226 -4.69 -18.23 0.46
C ASN A 226 -5.56 -18.66 -0.73
N GLU A 227 -6.74 -18.07 -0.90
CA GLU A 227 -7.59 -18.31 -2.08
C GLU A 227 -6.86 -17.96 -3.38
N ARG A 228 -6.14 -16.84 -3.39
CA ARG A 228 -5.35 -16.44 -4.55
C ARG A 228 -4.23 -17.43 -4.85
N GLN A 229 -3.58 -17.97 -3.82
CA GLN A 229 -2.53 -18.96 -3.99
C GLN A 229 -3.10 -20.26 -4.59
N MET A 230 -4.21 -20.76 -4.03
CA MET A 230 -4.88 -21.95 -4.56
C MET A 230 -5.38 -21.76 -6.00
N GLU A 231 -5.92 -20.58 -6.34
CA GLU A 231 -6.32 -20.27 -7.73
C GLU A 231 -5.13 -20.19 -8.69
N ARG A 232 -3.94 -19.83 -8.18
CA ARG A 232 -2.72 -19.81 -8.99
C ARG A 232 -2.18 -21.21 -9.22
N GLU A 233 -2.17 -22.05 -8.18
CA GLU A 233 -1.75 -23.46 -8.26
C GLU A 233 -2.64 -24.23 -9.23
N LYS A 234 -3.98 -24.13 -9.09
CA LYS A 234 -4.91 -24.76 -10.04
C LYS A 234 -4.72 -24.33 -11.49
N ARG A 235 -4.46 -23.03 -11.73
CA ARG A 235 -4.16 -22.54 -13.08
C ARG A 235 -2.82 -23.01 -13.62
N GLN A 236 -1.90 -23.44 -12.78
CA GLN A 236 -0.65 -24.05 -13.23
C GLN A 236 -0.90 -25.52 -13.56
N ASP A 237 -1.65 -26.23 -12.72
CA ASP A 237 -2.08 -27.61 -12.98
C ASP A 237 -2.91 -27.71 -14.28
N ASP A 238 -3.88 -26.82 -14.50
CA ASP A 238 -4.68 -26.76 -15.73
C ASP A 238 -3.84 -26.46 -16.99
N VAL A 239 -2.68 -25.80 -16.84
CA VAL A 239 -1.77 -25.52 -17.98
C VAL A 239 -0.84 -26.70 -18.23
N GLU A 240 -0.40 -27.40 -17.18
CA GLU A 240 0.40 -28.62 -17.28
C GLU A 240 -0.42 -29.79 -17.84
N GLU A 241 -1.70 -29.95 -17.48
CA GLU A 241 -2.59 -30.98 -18.06
C GLU A 241 -2.86 -30.72 -19.56
N VAL A 242 -3.03 -29.46 -19.98
CA VAL A 242 -3.23 -29.13 -21.41
C VAL A 242 -1.93 -29.26 -22.22
N GLU A 243 -0.76 -29.03 -21.63
CA GLU A 243 0.53 -29.33 -22.27
C GLU A 243 0.78 -30.84 -22.36
N GLU A 244 0.41 -31.64 -21.34
CA GLU A 244 0.48 -33.11 -21.40
C GLU A 244 -0.50 -33.71 -22.41
N ASP A 245 -1.74 -33.22 -22.50
CA ASP A 245 -2.72 -33.69 -23.50
C ASP A 245 -2.30 -33.32 -24.94
N ALA A 246 -1.70 -32.13 -25.14
CA ALA A 246 -1.16 -31.72 -26.44
C ALA A 246 0.06 -32.55 -26.87
N ASP A 247 0.94 -32.92 -25.93
CA ASP A 247 2.08 -33.82 -26.18
C ASP A 247 1.64 -35.27 -26.48
N ILE A 248 0.42 -35.68 -26.09
CA ILE A 248 -0.15 -37.00 -26.42
C ILE A 248 -0.82 -36.99 -27.80
N GLU A 249 -1.52 -35.92 -28.19
CA GLU A 249 -2.13 -35.79 -29.52
C GLU A 249 -1.10 -35.65 -30.66
N GLU A 250 0.04 -34.98 -30.44
CA GLU A 250 1.08 -34.80 -31.47
C GLU A 250 1.78 -36.12 -31.89
N VAL A 251 1.64 -37.20 -31.10
CA VAL A 251 2.26 -38.50 -31.41
C VAL A 251 1.37 -39.39 -32.30
N GLU A 252 0.05 -39.14 -32.39
CA GLU A 252 -0.86 -39.97 -33.20
C GLU A 252 -1.04 -39.49 -34.66
N GLU A 253 -0.82 -38.21 -34.99
CA GLU A 253 -1.15 -37.67 -36.34
C GLU A 253 -0.04 -37.71 -37.40
N THR A 254 1.19 -38.16 -37.10
CA THR A 254 2.28 -38.19 -38.11
C THR A 254 2.31 -39.47 -38.94
N LYS A 255 1.24 -39.74 -39.72
CA LYS A 255 1.28 -40.55 -40.94
C LYS A 255 0.08 -40.20 -41.81
N ILE A 256 0.30 -39.41 -42.88
CA ILE A 256 -0.19 -39.59 -44.27
C ILE A 256 0.03 -38.29 -45.08
N ILE A 257 1.03 -38.36 -45.99
CA ILE A 257 1.08 -37.93 -47.40
C ILE A 257 0.65 -36.49 -47.79
N ILE A 258 1.63 -35.77 -48.35
CA ILE A 258 1.58 -34.47 -49.05
C ILE A 258 1.32 -34.72 -50.55
N ASP A 259 0.49 -33.89 -51.21
CA ASP A 259 0.74 -33.33 -52.57
C ASP A 259 -0.29 -32.20 -52.92
N GLU A 260 0.25 -31.00 -53.22
CA GLU A 260 -0.10 -29.88 -54.17
C GLU A 260 -1.58 -29.56 -54.52
N ASP A 261 -2.08 -28.33 -54.72
CA ASP A 261 -1.59 -26.94 -54.79
C ASP A 261 -2.81 -25.95 -54.80
N ASP A 262 -2.52 -24.70 -54.38
CA ASP A 262 -3.08 -23.38 -54.76
C ASP A 262 -4.41 -22.71 -54.27
N GLU A 263 -4.20 -21.42 -53.92
CA GLU A 263 -5.02 -20.17 -53.94
C GLU A 263 -5.94 -19.68 -52.77
N GLU A 264 -5.53 -18.51 -52.23
CA GLU A 264 -6.20 -17.28 -51.72
C GLU A 264 -7.28 -17.28 -50.58
N GLU A 265 -7.04 -16.54 -49.47
CA GLU A 265 -7.64 -15.21 -49.14
C GLU A 265 -7.31 -14.68 -47.70
N GLU A 266 -7.66 -13.41 -47.48
CA GLU A 266 -7.28 -12.36 -46.52
C GLU A 266 -7.34 -12.53 -44.95
N VAL A 267 -6.31 -11.92 -44.32
CA VAL A 267 -6.28 -10.96 -43.16
C VAL A 267 -6.82 -11.37 -41.76
N VAL A 268 -5.95 -11.35 -40.73
CA VAL A 268 -5.99 -10.44 -39.53
C VAL A 268 -4.80 -10.71 -38.57
N LYS A 269 -4.12 -9.60 -38.23
CA LYS A 269 -3.23 -9.29 -37.09
C LYS A 269 -3.05 -10.34 -35.98
N THR A 270 -1.79 -10.62 -35.61
CA THR A 270 -1.27 -10.37 -34.24
C THR A 270 0.26 -10.36 -34.20
N LYS A 271 0.77 -9.45 -33.37
CA LYS A 271 2.18 -9.29 -32.99
C LYS A 271 2.61 -10.43 -32.08
N LYS A 272 3.79 -11.02 -32.31
CA LYS A 272 4.74 -11.40 -31.23
C LYS A 272 6.16 -11.65 -31.80
N PRO A 273 7.18 -11.85 -30.95
CA PRO A 273 8.35 -10.99 -30.83
C PRO A 273 9.59 -11.55 -31.54
N LYS A 274 10.52 -10.68 -31.98
CA LYS A 274 11.88 -11.09 -32.37
C LYS A 274 12.87 -10.78 -31.26
N ALA A 275 13.36 -11.84 -30.63
CA ALA A 275 14.69 -11.90 -30.05
C ALA A 275 15.72 -12.20 -31.15
N LYS A 276 16.99 -11.84 -30.88
CA LYS A 276 18.23 -11.90 -31.70
C LYS A 276 18.54 -10.57 -32.39
N ALA A 277 19.79 -10.12 -32.49
CA ALA A 277 21.04 -10.43 -31.84
C ALA A 277 21.99 -9.29 -32.23
N LYS A 278 23.01 -9.07 -31.40
CA LYS A 278 24.18 -8.22 -31.60
C LYS A 278 24.62 -8.06 -33.06
N ALA A 279 24.78 -6.80 -33.49
CA ALA A 279 25.81 -6.41 -34.45
C ALA A 279 26.39 -5.05 -34.02
N LYS A 280 27.63 -5.10 -33.51
CA LYS A 280 28.51 -3.93 -33.40
C LYS A 280 28.88 -3.53 -34.82
N VAL A 281 28.70 -2.25 -35.16
CA VAL A 281 29.47 -1.61 -36.21
C VAL A 281 30.18 -0.44 -35.56
N ALA A 282 31.49 -0.61 -35.42
CA ALA A 282 32.44 0.45 -35.21
C ALA A 282 32.54 1.24 -36.51
N VAL A 283 32.46 2.56 -36.42
CA VAL A 283 33.04 3.47 -37.42
C VAL A 283 33.97 4.36 -36.62
N GLU A 284 35.25 4.03 -36.71
CA GLU A 284 36.34 4.97 -36.50
C GLU A 284 36.29 5.97 -37.66
N ASP A 285 36.32 7.27 -37.33
CA ASP A 285 36.91 8.25 -38.22
C ASP A 285 37.79 9.16 -37.34
N GLU A 286 39.09 8.98 -37.49
CA GLU A 286 40.12 9.89 -37.02
C GLU A 286 40.13 11.12 -37.92
N SER A 287 39.90 12.29 -37.35
CA SER A 287 40.69 13.47 -37.72
C SER A 287 40.58 14.49 -36.61
N GLY A 288 41.64 14.56 -35.81
CA GLY A 288 41.80 15.57 -34.79
C GLY A 288 41.98 16.94 -35.41
N GLU A 289 41.28 17.94 -34.87
CA GLU A 289 41.93 19.22 -34.57
C GLU A 289 41.17 19.95 -33.46
N LYS A 290 41.90 20.22 -32.38
CA LYS A 290 41.49 21.12 -31.30
C LYS A 290 41.53 22.55 -31.81
N LYS A 291 40.40 23.26 -31.80
CA LYS A 291 40.39 24.73 -31.64
C LYS A 291 39.36 25.18 -30.61
N THR A 292 39.92 25.71 -29.54
CA THR A 292 39.30 26.45 -28.44
C THR A 292 38.76 27.81 -28.90
N VAL A 293 37.46 28.07 -28.76
CA VAL A 293 36.91 29.42 -28.42
C VAL A 293 35.54 29.24 -27.75
N LYS A 294 35.42 29.55 -26.45
CA LYS A 294 34.10 29.85 -25.83
C LYS A 294 34.15 31.21 -25.15
N LYS A 295 33.35 32.12 -25.73
CA LYS A 295 32.95 33.44 -25.25
C LYS A 295 32.47 33.40 -23.79
N ALA A 296 33.00 34.30 -22.97
CA ALA A 296 32.41 34.69 -21.70
C ALA A 296 31.29 35.74 -21.92
N PRO A 297 30.14 35.66 -21.22
CA PRO A 297 29.16 36.73 -21.22
C PRO A 297 29.50 37.81 -20.17
N ALA A 298 29.37 39.07 -20.59
CA ALA A 298 29.61 40.27 -19.80
C ALA A 298 28.56 40.47 -18.68
N LYS A 299 29.04 40.84 -17.49
CA LYS A 299 28.21 41.35 -16.38
C LYS A 299 27.75 42.78 -16.69
N LYS A 300 26.44 43.00 -16.75
CA LYS A 300 25.83 44.34 -16.72
C LYS A 300 25.88 44.90 -15.29
N THR A 301 26.48 46.07 -15.14
CA THR A 301 26.44 46.94 -13.97
C THR A 301 25.05 47.57 -13.83
N VAL A 302 24.55 47.59 -12.60
CA VAL A 302 23.27 48.19 -12.20
C VAL A 302 23.48 49.68 -11.94
N ALA A 303 22.78 50.53 -12.68
CA ALA A 303 22.72 51.98 -12.44
C ALA A 303 21.73 52.28 -11.30
N LYS A 304 22.21 52.95 -10.26
CA LYS A 304 21.43 53.46 -9.13
C LYS A 304 20.94 54.86 -9.52
N LYS A 305 19.63 55.06 -9.67
CA LYS A 305 19.02 56.38 -9.87
C LYS A 305 18.28 56.78 -8.61
N THR A 306 18.77 57.87 -8.02
CA THR A 306 18.22 58.66 -6.92
C THR A 306 17.02 59.49 -7.38
N THR A 307 15.96 59.54 -6.56
CA THR A 307 15.04 60.68 -6.46
C THR A 307 14.29 60.59 -5.12
N GLU A 308 14.67 61.43 -4.16
CA GLU A 308 13.81 61.98 -3.12
C GLU A 308 13.60 63.46 -3.45
N ASN A 309 12.35 63.80 -3.76
CA ASN A 309 11.61 64.99 -3.31
C ASN A 309 10.16 64.83 -3.80
#